data_AF-A0A8S1DRQ5-F1
#
_entry.id   AF-A0A8S1DRQ5-F1
#
_cell.length_a   1.000
_cell.length_b   1.000
_cell.length_c   1.000
_cell.angle_alpha   90.00
_cell.angle_beta   90.00
_cell.angle_gamma   90.00
#
_symmetry.space_group_name_H-M   'P 1'
#
loop_
_entity.id
_entity.type
_entity.pdbx_description
1 polymer ?
#
loop_
_entity_poly.entity_id
_entity_poly.type
_entity_poly.pdbx_seq_one_letter_code
_entity_poly.pdbx_strand_id
1 'polypeptide(L)'
;MEALYSIPFSILEVPNLKIKKPTWIHVPSAMTVFSLVVLSYFLVTGGIIYDVIVEPPSVGSTTDENGHSRPVAFMPYRVNGQYIMEGLAASFLFTMGGLGFVILEQTHSPATPKLNRLLLIFVGFICILVSFFTCWIFMRMKLPGYLQS
;
A
#
# COMPACT_ATOMS: atom_id res chain seq x y z
N MET A 1 -52.37 4.93 -6.87
CA MET A 1 -51.54 5.89 -6.10
C MET A 1 -50.61 6.68 -7.00
N GLU A 2 -49.95 6.07 -7.99
CA GLU A 2 -49.04 6.79 -8.90
C GLU A 2 -49.68 7.90 -9.73
N ALA A 3 -50.94 7.73 -10.16
CA ALA A 3 -51.67 8.75 -10.91
C ALA A 3 -51.98 10.02 -10.09
N LEU A 4 -52.00 9.94 -8.75
CA LEU A 4 -52.25 11.10 -7.90
C LEU A 4 -50.95 11.89 -7.64
N TYR A 5 -49.80 11.20 -7.66
CA TYR A 5 -48.48 11.80 -7.57
C TYR A 5 -48.03 12.50 -8.86
N SER A 6 -48.55 12.12 -10.03
CA SER A 6 -48.18 12.73 -11.32
C SER A 6 -48.91 14.03 -11.65
N ILE A 7 -50.07 14.29 -11.05
CA ILE A 7 -50.86 15.52 -11.25
C ILE A 7 -50.07 16.82 -11.00
N PRO A 8 -49.31 16.98 -9.90
CA PRO A 8 -48.51 18.18 -9.69
C PRO A 8 -47.39 18.34 -10.73
N PHE A 9 -46.80 17.24 -11.23
CA PHE A 9 -45.76 17.27 -12.28
C PHE A 9 -46.33 17.50 -13.69
N SER A 10 -47.65 17.41 -13.87
CA SER A 10 -48.31 17.80 -15.13
C SER A 10 -48.58 19.30 -15.22
N ILE A 11 -48.60 20.01 -14.08
CA ILE A 11 -48.85 21.45 -13.99
C ILE A 11 -47.55 22.21 -13.76
N LEU A 12 -46.64 21.65 -12.95
CA LEU A 12 -45.27 22.15 -12.81
C LEU A 12 -44.38 21.56 -13.91
N GLU A 13 -44.11 22.36 -14.93
CA GLU A 13 -43.03 22.10 -15.87
C GLU A 13 -41.71 22.07 -15.07
N VAL A 14 -41.01 20.93 -15.06
CA VAL A 14 -39.76 20.80 -14.31
C VAL A 14 -38.80 21.87 -14.83
N PRO A 15 -38.39 22.85 -14.01
CA PRO A 15 -37.52 23.91 -14.46
C PRO A 15 -36.24 23.26 -14.97
N ASN A 16 -35.80 23.68 -16.16
CA ASN A 16 -34.56 23.19 -16.76
C ASN A 16 -33.39 23.75 -15.93
N LEU A 17 -33.12 23.08 -14.80
CA LEU A 17 -32.09 23.42 -13.83
C LEU A 17 -30.73 23.14 -14.49
N LYS A 18 -30.25 24.11 -15.26
CA LYS A 18 -28.87 24.18 -15.73
C LYS A 18 -27.97 24.52 -14.54
N ILE A 19 -27.87 23.60 -13.58
CA ILE A 19 -26.93 23.70 -12.47
C ILE A 19 -25.54 23.63 -13.11
N LYS A 20 -24.90 24.79 -13.27
CA LYS A 20 -23.50 24.85 -13.65
C LYS A 20 -22.73 24.11 -12.56
N LYS A 21 -22.14 22.97 -12.91
CA LYS A 21 -21.20 22.28 -12.03
C LYS A 21 -20.20 23.30 -11.48
N PRO A 22 -19.94 23.34 -10.17
CA PRO A 22 -19.00 24.29 -9.60
C PRO A 22 -17.65 24.08 -10.29
N THR A 23 -17.19 25.08 -11.04
CA THR A 23 -15.92 25.03 -11.79
C THR A 23 -14.69 24.97 -10.88
N TRP A 24 -14.88 25.12 -9.57
CA TRP A 24 -13.85 24.96 -8.54
C TRP A 24 -13.45 23.50 -8.31
N ILE A 25 -14.36 22.55 -8.52
CA ILE A 25 -14.08 21.12 -8.25
C ILE A 25 -13.56 20.48 -9.54
N HIS A 26 -12.24 20.49 -9.69
CA HIS A 26 -11.58 19.72 -10.73
C HIS A 26 -11.46 18.26 -10.27
N VAL A 27 -11.89 17.32 -11.10
CA VAL A 27 -11.71 15.89 -10.82
C VAL A 27 -10.20 15.60 -10.79
N PRO A 28 -9.65 14.94 -9.76
CA PRO A 28 -8.23 14.63 -9.72
C PRO A 28 -7.86 13.70 -10.89
N SER A 29 -6.63 13.81 -11.39
CA SER A 29 -6.12 12.92 -12.43
C SER A 29 -6.12 11.47 -11.93
N ALA A 30 -6.38 10.51 -12.82
CA ALA A 30 -6.39 9.09 -12.49
C ALA A 30 -5.08 8.64 -11.81
N MET A 31 -3.94 9.20 -12.24
CA MET A 31 -2.64 8.88 -11.66
C MET A 31 -2.44 9.46 -10.26
N THR A 32 -3.05 10.61 -9.96
CA THR A 32 -3.05 11.18 -8.61
C THR A 32 -3.83 10.30 -7.64
N VAL A 33 -4.99 9.80 -8.09
CA VAL A 33 -5.79 8.86 -7.29
C VAL A 33 -5.03 7.55 -7.08
N PHE A 34 -4.39 7.02 -8.12
CA PHE A 34 -3.55 5.83 -8.01
C PHE A 34 -2.42 6.00 -6.98
N SER A 35 -1.67 7.10 -7.03
CA SER A 35 -0.61 7.38 -6.05
C SER A 35 -1.15 7.50 -4.62
N LEU A 36 -2.33 8.12 -4.43
CA LEU A 36 -2.97 8.22 -3.12
C LEU A 36 -3.38 6.83 -2.60
N VAL A 37 -3.93 5.98 -3.45
CA VAL A 37 -4.29 4.59 -3.08
C VAL A 37 -3.05 3.79 -2.69
N VAL A 38 -1.97 3.86 -3.45
CA VAL A 38 -0.71 3.16 -3.12
C VAL A 38 -0.12 3.68 -1.80
N LEU A 39 -0.15 5.00 -1.58
CA LEU A 39 0.29 5.60 -0.31
C LEU A 39 -0.58 5.12 0.85
N SER A 40 -1.90 5.07 0.68
CA SER A 40 -2.82 4.59 1.72
C SER A 40 -2.57 3.11 2.04
N TYR A 41 -2.29 2.29 1.02
CA TYR A 41 -1.92 0.90 1.20
C TYR A 41 -0.63 0.75 2.01
N PHE A 42 0.40 1.55 1.71
CA PHE A 42 1.65 1.59 2.50
C PHE A 42 1.40 1.91 3.98
N LEU A 43 0.58 2.93 4.27
CA LEU A 43 0.30 3.37 5.64
C LEU A 43 -0.53 2.35 6.42
N VAL A 44 -1.56 1.78 5.80
CA VAL A 44 -2.44 0.80 6.44
C VAL A 44 -1.70 -0.51 6.70
N THR A 45 -0.99 -1.03 5.71
CA THR A 45 -0.20 -2.26 5.89
C THR A 45 1.03 -2.05 6.78
N GLY A 46 1.51 -0.81 6.90
CA GLY A 46 2.59 -0.44 7.83
C GLY A 46 2.20 -0.53 9.30
N GLY A 47 0.90 -0.72 9.60
CA GLY A 47 0.43 -0.89 10.97
C GLY A 47 0.13 0.40 11.70
N ILE A 48 -0.04 1.55 11.01
CA ILE A 48 -0.31 2.84 11.69
C ILE A 48 -1.52 2.79 12.62
N ILE A 49 -2.56 2.02 12.27
CA ILE A 49 -3.73 1.83 13.15
C ILE A 49 -3.32 1.10 14.43
N TYR A 50 -2.46 0.08 14.33
CA TYR A 50 -1.92 -0.64 15.47
C TYR A 50 -0.99 0.25 16.30
N ASP A 51 -0.14 1.05 15.65
CA ASP A 51 0.78 1.97 16.31
C ASP A 51 0.04 3.03 17.14
N VAL A 52 -1.08 3.56 16.64
CA VAL A 52 -1.92 4.54 17.35
C VAL A 52 -2.65 3.92 18.54
N ILE A 53 -3.07 2.66 18.46
CA ILE A 53 -3.85 2.02 19.53
C ILE A 53 -2.94 1.47 20.64
N VAL A 54 -1.83 0.85 20.25
CA VAL A 54 -0.98 0.07 21.16
C VAL A 54 0.27 0.83 21.59
N GLU A 55 0.65 1.87 20.84
CA GLU A 55 1.87 2.66 21.06
C GLU A 55 3.11 1.78 21.35
N PRO A 56 3.43 0.80 20.46
CA PRO A 56 4.58 -0.07 20.65
C PRO A 56 5.89 0.74 20.54
N PRO A 57 6.99 0.26 21.17
CA PRO A 57 8.29 0.91 20.99
C PRO A 57 8.75 0.78 19.53
N SER A 58 9.59 1.73 19.09
CA SER A 58 10.04 1.78 17.69
C SER A 58 10.94 0.60 17.30
N VAL A 59 11.82 0.18 18.20
CA VAL A 59 12.78 -0.93 18.04
C VAL A 59 12.91 -1.64 19.38
N GLY A 60 12.99 -2.98 19.37
CA GLY A 60 13.27 -3.76 20.56
C GLY A 60 14.77 -3.78 20.92
N SER A 61 15.11 -4.24 22.12
CA SER A 61 16.50 -4.48 22.52
C SER A 61 16.63 -5.87 23.13
N THR A 62 17.62 -6.65 22.73
CA THR A 62 18.01 -7.87 23.44
C THR A 62 19.35 -7.65 24.12
N THR A 63 19.50 -8.19 25.33
CA THR A 63 20.78 -8.18 26.03
C THR A 63 21.65 -9.32 25.51
N ASP A 64 22.84 -8.99 25.04
CA ASP A 64 23.89 -9.96 24.72
C ASP A 64 24.42 -10.60 26.01
N GLU A 65 25.14 -11.73 25.92
CA GLU A 65 25.71 -12.43 27.08
C GLU A 65 26.68 -11.54 27.89
N ASN A 66 27.24 -10.50 27.25
CA ASN A 66 28.10 -9.49 27.85
C ASN A 66 27.35 -8.27 28.40
N GLY A 67 26.02 -8.28 28.44
CA GLY A 67 25.19 -7.19 28.98
C GLY A 67 24.97 -5.99 28.04
N HIS A 68 25.52 -6.03 26.83
CA HIS A 68 25.27 -4.99 25.83
C HIS A 68 23.88 -5.13 25.21
N SER A 69 23.16 -4.01 25.09
CA SER A 69 21.86 -3.96 24.42
C SER A 69 22.07 -3.96 22.90
N ARG A 70 21.64 -5.01 22.21
CA ARG A 70 21.59 -5.07 20.74
C ARG A 70 20.20 -4.70 20.26
N PRO A 71 20.06 -3.75 19.32
CA PRO A 71 18.76 -3.41 18.77
C PRO A 71 18.23 -4.59 17.94
N VAL A 72 16.97 -4.96 18.18
CA VAL A 72 16.27 -6.00 17.43
C VAL A 72 15.07 -5.38 16.76
N ALA A 73 15.08 -5.39 15.43
CA ALA A 73 14.05 -4.76 14.61
C ALA A 73 12.73 -5.55 14.56
N PHE A 74 12.73 -6.84 14.92
CA PHE A 74 11.57 -7.74 14.86
C PHE A 74 11.20 -8.26 16.23
N MET A 75 9.90 -8.43 16.50
CA MET A 75 9.44 -9.10 17.71
C MET A 75 9.31 -10.62 17.45
N PRO A 76 10.26 -11.46 17.93
CA PRO A 76 10.21 -12.89 17.66
C PRO A 76 9.10 -13.56 18.48
N TYR A 77 8.54 -14.65 17.94
CA TYR A 77 7.53 -15.52 18.60
C TYR A 77 6.15 -14.90 18.87
N ARG A 78 5.94 -13.60 18.63
CA ARG A 78 4.64 -12.94 18.81
C ARG A 78 4.07 -12.49 17.46
N VAL A 79 3.15 -13.28 16.91
CA VAL A 79 2.55 -13.02 15.59
C VAL A 79 1.71 -11.74 15.56
N ASN A 80 0.92 -11.51 16.61
CA ASN A 80 0.01 -10.37 16.72
C ASN A 80 0.70 -9.09 17.21
N GLY A 81 1.98 -9.17 17.57
CA GLY A 81 2.77 -8.03 18.02
C GLY A 81 3.64 -7.51 16.88
N GLN A 82 3.89 -6.21 16.89
CA GLN A 82 4.67 -5.56 15.86
C GLN A 82 5.39 -4.34 16.44
N TYR A 83 6.64 -4.14 16.06
CA TYR A 83 7.33 -2.86 16.24
C TYR A 83 7.07 -1.93 15.07
N ILE A 84 7.16 -0.62 15.29
CA ILE A 84 6.91 0.39 14.24
C ILE A 84 7.84 0.15 13.04
N MET A 85 9.14 -0.07 13.29
CA MET A 85 10.12 -0.30 12.22
C MET A 85 9.88 -1.60 11.46
N GLU A 86 9.37 -2.64 12.12
CA GLU A 86 8.99 -3.89 11.48
C GLU A 86 7.84 -3.68 10.49
N GLY A 87 6.81 -2.92 10.88
CA GLY A 87 5.68 -2.61 10.01
C GLY A 87 6.03 -1.74 8.83
N LEU A 88 6.76 -0.66 9.06
CA LEU A 88 7.19 0.23 7.99
C LEU A 88 8.14 -0.48 6.99
N ALA A 89 9.02 -1.36 7.46
CA ALA A 89 9.88 -2.13 6.58
C ALA A 89 9.09 -3.14 5.74
N ALA A 90 8.12 -3.84 6.33
CA ALA A 90 7.29 -4.81 5.62
C ALA A 90 6.40 -4.12 4.57
N SER A 91 5.72 -3.03 4.92
CA SER A 91 4.86 -2.29 3.98
C SER A 91 5.65 -1.67 2.84
N PHE A 92 6.86 -1.19 3.10
CA PHE A 92 7.78 -0.73 2.06
C PHE A 92 8.07 -1.84 1.05
N LEU A 93 8.41 -3.05 1.50
CA LEU A 93 8.67 -4.18 0.60
C LEU A 93 7.43 -4.60 -0.19
N PHE A 94 6.23 -4.57 0.41
CA PHE A 94 4.99 -4.86 -0.31
C PHE A 94 4.73 -3.85 -1.43
N THR A 95 4.90 -2.56 -1.15
CA THR A 95 4.72 -1.52 -2.18
C THR A 95 5.79 -1.57 -3.25
N MET A 96 7.05 -1.84 -2.89
CA MET A 96 8.15 -2.07 -3.82
C MET A 96 7.86 -3.25 -4.76
N GLY A 97 7.41 -4.39 -4.22
CA GLY A 97 7.03 -5.55 -5.03
C GLY A 97 5.87 -5.24 -6.00
N GLY A 98 4.83 -4.56 -5.50
CA GLY A 98 3.69 -4.13 -6.32
C GLY A 98 4.09 -3.15 -7.43
N LEU A 99 4.89 -2.13 -7.12
CA LEU A 99 5.42 -1.19 -8.11
C LEU A 99 6.35 -1.89 -9.12
N GLY A 100 7.06 -2.94 -8.71
CA GLY A 100 7.83 -3.78 -9.62
C GLY A 100 6.98 -4.36 -10.75
N PHE A 101 5.76 -4.86 -10.44
CA PHE A 101 4.82 -5.33 -11.46
C PHE A 101 4.30 -4.21 -12.36
N VAL A 102 3.98 -3.03 -11.80
CA VAL A 102 3.54 -1.86 -12.58
C VAL A 102 4.63 -1.41 -13.55
N ILE A 103 5.89 -1.42 -13.12
CA ILE A 103 7.03 -1.10 -13.99
C ILE A 103 7.12 -2.10 -15.15
N LEU A 104 6.98 -3.41 -14.86
CA LEU A 104 6.99 -4.46 -15.89
C LEU A 104 5.86 -4.27 -16.91
N GLU A 105 4.65 -3.93 -16.46
CA GLU A 105 3.54 -3.64 -17.36
C GLU A 105 3.85 -2.45 -18.27
N GLN A 106 4.39 -1.36 -17.71
CA GLN A 106 4.71 -0.16 -18.47
C GLN A 106 5.76 -0.38 -19.57
N THR A 107 6.61 -1.41 -19.44
CA THR A 107 7.61 -1.76 -20.46
C THR A 107 7.01 -2.26 -21.79
N HIS A 108 5.73 -2.65 -21.81
CA HIS A 108 5.02 -3.07 -23.02
C HIS A 108 4.61 -1.89 -23.93
N SER A 109 4.76 -0.64 -23.46
CA SER A 109 4.45 0.53 -24.27
C SER A 109 5.46 0.69 -25.43
N PRO A 110 5.00 0.87 -26.69
CA PRO A 110 5.86 0.95 -27.86
C PRO A 110 6.72 2.23 -27.92
N ALA A 111 6.46 3.21 -27.03
CA ALA A 111 7.18 4.48 -27.00
C ALA A 111 8.61 4.40 -26.42
N THR A 112 9.00 3.27 -25.82
CA THR A 112 10.28 3.14 -25.11
C THR A 112 11.42 2.63 -26.01
N PRO A 113 12.62 3.27 -25.97
CA PRO A 113 13.77 2.78 -26.72
C PRO A 113 14.25 1.41 -26.17
N LYS A 114 14.78 0.56 -27.04
CA LYS A 114 15.09 -0.86 -26.74
C LYS A 114 15.95 -1.05 -25.49
N LEU A 115 16.96 -0.20 -25.29
CA LEU A 115 17.86 -0.27 -24.13
C LEU A 115 17.13 0.09 -22.83
N ASN A 116 16.36 1.18 -22.81
CA ASN A 116 15.59 1.57 -21.62
C ASN A 116 14.55 0.50 -21.25
N ARG A 117 13.90 -0.09 -22.26
CA ARG A 117 12.97 -1.20 -22.04
C ARG A 117 13.65 -2.39 -21.36
N LEU A 118 14.83 -2.79 -21.83
CA LEU A 118 15.61 -3.88 -21.22
C LEU A 118 15.95 -3.55 -19.76
N LEU A 119 16.45 -2.34 -19.49
CA LEU A 119 16.79 -1.91 -18.12
C LEU A 119 15.57 -1.92 -17.19
N LEU A 120 14.42 -1.39 -17.63
CA LEU A 120 13.20 -1.38 -16.83
C LEU A 120 12.69 -2.78 -16.53
N ILE A 121 12.82 -3.73 -17.46
CA ILE A 121 12.49 -5.13 -17.22
C ILE A 121 13.38 -5.72 -16.12
N PHE A 122 14.70 -5.49 -16.20
CA PHE A 122 15.63 -5.96 -15.17
C PHE A 122 15.33 -5.35 -13.81
N VAL A 123 15.11 -4.03 -13.73
CA VAL A 123 14.78 -3.34 -12.49
C VAL A 123 13.48 -3.85 -11.89
N GLY A 124 12.40 -3.95 -12.69
CA GLY A 124 11.11 -4.46 -12.23
C GLY A 124 11.21 -5.90 -11.72
N PHE A 125 11.94 -6.76 -12.43
CA PHE A 125 12.15 -8.14 -12.02
C PHE A 125 12.96 -8.27 -10.71
N ILE A 126 14.06 -7.52 -10.57
CA ILE A 126 14.86 -7.48 -9.34
C ILE A 126 14.02 -6.97 -8.16
N CYS A 127 13.22 -5.93 -8.38
CA CYS A 127 12.32 -5.34 -7.38
C CYS A 127 11.33 -6.38 -6.81
N ILE A 128 10.77 -7.23 -7.66
CA ILE A 128 9.87 -8.33 -7.27
C ILE A 128 10.63 -9.42 -6.51
N LEU A 129 11.80 -9.84 -6.99
CA LEU A 129 12.58 -10.88 -6.32
C LEU A 129 13.05 -10.43 -4.93
N VAL A 130 13.61 -9.23 -4.81
CA VAL A 130 14.09 -8.69 -3.54
C VAL A 130 12.94 -8.59 -2.54
N SER A 131 11.81 -8.00 -2.94
CA SER A 131 10.64 -7.89 -2.06
C SER A 131 10.13 -9.26 -1.61
N PHE A 132 10.03 -10.25 -2.51
CA PHE A 132 9.58 -11.60 -2.16
C PHE A 132 10.53 -12.30 -1.17
N PHE A 133 11.83 -12.34 -1.48
CA PHE A 133 12.81 -13.02 -0.62
C PHE A 133 12.95 -12.33 0.74
N THR A 134 12.98 -11.00 0.79
CA THR A 134 13.09 -10.28 2.06
C THR A 134 11.83 -10.47 2.91
N CYS A 135 10.63 -10.42 2.34
CA CYS A 135 9.39 -10.74 3.07
C CYS A 135 9.37 -12.19 3.59
N TRP A 136 9.86 -13.14 2.79
CA TRP A 136 9.99 -14.53 3.22
C TRP A 136 10.96 -14.68 4.41
N ILE A 137 12.10 -13.98 4.37
CA ILE A 137 13.05 -13.92 5.48
C ILE A 137 12.39 -13.29 6.72
N PHE A 138 11.64 -12.20 6.57
CA PHE A 138 10.93 -11.55 7.68
C PHE A 138 9.95 -12.50 8.36
N MET A 139 9.20 -13.29 7.59
CA MET A 139 8.32 -14.31 8.14
C MET A 139 9.08 -15.38 8.93
N ARG A 140 10.24 -15.83 8.43
CA ARG A 140 11.10 -16.82 9.12
C ARG A 140 11.76 -16.25 10.37
N MET A 141 12.09 -14.95 10.40
CA MET A 141 12.61 -14.27 11.59
C MET A 141 11.52 -14.10 12.66
N LYS A 142 10.30 -13.77 12.26
CA LYS A 142 9.16 -13.60 13.18
C LYS A 142 8.68 -14.94 13.77
N LEU A 143 8.65 -15.98 12.93
CA LEU A 143 8.20 -17.34 13.27
C LEU A 143 9.32 -18.35 12.98
N PRO A 144 10.28 -18.55 13.90
CA PRO A 144 11.27 -19.61 13.76
C PRO A 144 10.54 -20.96 13.82
N GLY A 145 10.73 -21.77 12.77
CA GLY A 145 9.95 -23.01 12.55
C GLY A 145 8.84 -22.90 11.50
N TYR A 146 8.62 -21.72 10.92
CA TYR A 146 7.66 -21.55 9.82
C TYR A 146 8.02 -22.45 8.62
N LEU A 147 7.12 -23.36 8.25
CA LEU A 147 7.28 -24.43 7.24
C LEU A 147 8.40 -25.46 7.49
N GLN A 148 8.78 -25.72 8.75
CA GLN A 148 9.52 -26.95 9.07
C GLN A 148 8.50 -28.08 9.28
N SER A 149 8.27 -28.86 8.22
CA SER A 149 7.61 -30.17 8.28
C SER A 149 8.63 -31.27 8.57
#